data_AF-A0A426R0S4-F1
#
_entry.id   AF-A0A426R0S4-F1
#
_cell.length_a   1.000
_cell.length_b   1.000
_cell.length_c   1.000
_cell.angle_alpha   90.00
_cell.angle_beta   90.00
_cell.angle_gamma   90.00
#
_symmetry.space_group_name_H-M   'P 1'
#
loop_
_entity.id
_entity.type
_entity.pdbx_description
1 polymer ?
#
loop_
_entity_poly.entity_id
_entity_poly.type
_entity_poly.pdbx_seq_one_letter_code
_entity_poly.pdbx_strand_id
1 'polypeptide(L)'
;MGIVRSLGIVVATLAAIAAVTTGSASADESPTVWLCKPGSVPNPCDGSQETYVAASKSVEAGPAPSDPSVDCFYVYPTVSLDPALNADRSVGVEERFIAQQQVERFSPHCRVFAPVYRQSTLLGLATSAGDARAAALSEAYGDIERAWDEYSTRYNDGRGVVLIGHSQGTYMLRALIRQHIDHDDDARSRIVSALLIGGNVLVERGSNVGGDFENLPGCTSADHIGCVVAYSAFDDVPPADARFGRSPSADNYGSALDLPYGPDYEVMCTNPASLQDNSRAPLQTVLRSAAVVPGAPAVVVNANALVAPAPFVIPAQNYTARCESDGDARVLRIEGGDSAELRALPTAGWGLHLQDVNLALGDLTDLVERQTSTYLAQR
;
A
#
# COMPACT_ATOMS: atom_id res chain seq x y z
N MET A 1 22.38 -7.84 96.52
CA MET A 1 21.27 -8.74 96.91
C MET A 1 20.15 -8.57 95.90
N GLY A 2 19.37 -9.63 95.64
CA GLY A 2 18.48 -9.73 94.46
C GLY A 2 19.19 -10.49 93.32
N ILE A 3 18.81 -11.69 92.85
CA ILE A 3 17.51 -12.34 92.53
C ILE A 3 16.99 -11.94 91.13
N VAL A 4 16.57 -12.82 90.21
CA VAL A 4 16.86 -14.26 89.93
C VAL A 4 16.21 -14.63 88.58
N ARG A 5 16.69 -15.66 87.84
CA ARG A 5 16.05 -16.27 86.62
C ARG A 5 15.89 -15.33 85.40
N SER A 6 15.64 -15.78 84.16
CA SER A 6 15.79 -17.11 83.51
C SER A 6 15.89 -16.99 81.98
N LEU A 7 16.33 -18.08 81.33
CA LEU A 7 16.08 -18.53 79.94
C LEU A 7 15.25 -17.64 78.97
N GLY A 8 15.78 -17.43 77.77
CA GLY A 8 15.04 -16.84 76.65
C GLY A 8 15.85 -16.72 75.35
N ILE A 9 16.15 -17.84 74.67
CA ILE A 9 16.76 -17.80 73.33
C ILE A 9 15.68 -17.42 72.32
N VAL A 10 15.89 -16.30 71.60
CA VAL A 10 15.12 -15.94 70.42
C VAL A 10 16.03 -16.02 69.20
N VAL A 11 15.83 -17.03 68.36
CA VAL A 11 16.38 -17.05 67.00
C VAL A 11 15.44 -16.26 66.11
N ALA A 12 15.93 -15.18 65.51
CA ALA A 12 15.26 -14.46 64.43
C ALA A 12 16.07 -14.63 63.15
N THR A 13 15.47 -15.25 62.13
CA THR A 13 16.12 -15.60 60.87
C THR A 13 16.30 -14.39 59.96
N LEU A 14 17.48 -14.25 59.34
CA LEU A 14 17.68 -13.36 58.21
C LEU A 14 16.92 -13.90 56.99
N ALA A 15 15.88 -13.19 56.56
CA ALA A 15 15.22 -13.43 55.29
C ALA A 15 15.98 -12.68 54.18
N ALA A 16 16.65 -13.42 53.29
CA ALA A 16 17.26 -12.84 52.10
C ALA A 16 16.18 -12.50 51.07
N ILE A 17 15.99 -11.21 50.77
CA ILE A 17 15.09 -10.77 49.71
C ILE A 17 15.79 -10.99 48.37
N ALA A 18 15.41 -12.05 47.67
CA ALA A 18 15.79 -12.24 46.27
C ALA A 18 15.04 -11.20 45.42
N ALA A 19 15.78 -10.24 44.85
CA ALA A 19 15.21 -9.27 43.93
C ALA A 19 14.86 -9.98 42.60
N VAL A 20 13.58 -10.31 42.42
CA VAL A 20 13.06 -10.77 41.14
C VAL A 20 13.05 -9.57 40.20
N THR A 21 14.09 -9.45 39.38
CA THR A 21 14.09 -8.54 38.23
C THR A 21 13.04 -9.04 37.25
N THR A 22 11.84 -8.47 37.31
CA THR A 22 10.86 -8.60 36.22
C THR A 22 11.45 -7.92 35.00
N GLY A 23 12.10 -8.71 34.14
CA GLY A 23 12.49 -8.24 32.82
C GLY A 23 11.23 -7.74 32.11
N SER A 24 11.34 -6.58 31.47
CA SER A 24 10.29 -6.11 30.55
C SER A 24 9.97 -7.25 29.59
N ALA A 25 8.68 -7.54 29.39
CA ALA A 25 8.28 -8.48 28.35
C ALA A 25 8.89 -8.01 27.02
N SER A 26 9.36 -8.96 26.20
CA SER A 26 9.86 -8.61 24.87
C SER A 26 8.76 -7.88 24.09
N ALA A 27 9.16 -7.06 23.11
CA ALA A 27 8.22 -6.64 22.09
C ALA A 27 7.60 -7.90 21.42
N ASP A 28 6.44 -7.75 20.80
CA ASP A 28 5.70 -8.86 20.21
C ASP A 28 6.47 -9.48 19.02
N GLU A 29 7.35 -10.44 19.32
CA GLU A 29 8.15 -11.25 18.38
C GLU A 29 7.28 -12.24 17.56
N SER A 30 5.99 -11.98 17.41
CA SER A 30 5.14 -12.68 16.45
C SER A 30 5.73 -12.55 15.04
N PRO A 31 6.08 -13.68 14.38
CA PRO A 31 6.70 -13.66 13.06
C PRO A 31 5.74 -13.12 11.99
N THR A 32 6.29 -12.64 10.87
CA THR A 32 5.48 -12.06 9.79
C THR A 32 4.52 -13.11 9.24
N VAL A 33 3.21 -12.86 9.35
CA VAL A 33 2.19 -13.63 8.64
C VAL A 33 2.15 -13.11 7.21
N TRP A 34 2.48 -13.95 6.25
CA TRP A 34 2.49 -13.56 4.83
C TRP A 34 1.12 -13.80 4.20
N LEU A 35 0.49 -12.73 3.70
CA LEU A 35 -0.70 -12.81 2.85
C LEU A 35 -0.34 -13.43 1.51
N CYS A 36 0.76 -12.97 0.92
CA CYS A 36 1.37 -13.52 -0.30
C CYS A 36 2.86 -13.72 -0.07
N LYS A 37 3.37 -14.88 -0.52
CA LYS A 37 4.80 -15.19 -0.54
C LYS A 37 5.08 -16.25 -1.59
N PRO A 38 6.17 -16.16 -2.37
CA PRO A 38 6.55 -17.22 -3.31
C PRO A 38 6.66 -18.58 -2.62
N GLY A 39 6.01 -19.57 -3.22
CA GLY A 39 5.92 -20.94 -2.71
C GLY A 39 4.94 -21.18 -1.56
N SER A 40 4.14 -20.20 -1.13
CA SER A 40 3.03 -20.46 -0.20
C SER A 40 1.83 -21.08 -0.91
N VAL A 41 1.09 -21.96 -0.22
CA VAL A 41 -0.18 -22.52 -0.73
C VAL A 41 -1.21 -22.46 0.40
N PRO A 42 -2.34 -21.73 0.24
CA PRO A 42 -2.66 -20.86 -0.89
C PRO A 42 -1.75 -19.61 -0.99
N ASN A 43 -1.78 -18.96 -2.14
CA ASN A 43 -1.22 -17.62 -2.37
C ASN A 43 -2.28 -16.82 -3.17
N PRO A 44 -2.88 -15.75 -2.62
CA PRO A 44 -3.89 -14.95 -3.34
C PRO A 44 -3.28 -13.98 -4.36
N CYS A 45 -1.95 -13.84 -4.43
CA CYS A 45 -1.27 -13.05 -5.46
C CYS A 45 -0.83 -13.89 -6.68
N ASP A 46 -1.07 -15.21 -6.68
CA ASP A 46 -0.65 -16.14 -7.74
C ASP A 46 -1.90 -16.89 -8.25
N GLY A 47 -2.21 -16.75 -9.55
CA GLY A 47 -3.49 -17.17 -10.10
C GLY A 47 -3.58 -17.06 -11.63
N SER A 48 -4.64 -17.62 -12.21
CA SER A 48 -4.84 -17.64 -13.66
C SER A 48 -4.90 -16.23 -14.22
N GLN A 49 -4.00 -15.90 -15.15
CA GLN A 49 -3.92 -14.58 -15.80
C GLN A 49 -4.99 -14.38 -16.89
N GLU A 50 -5.91 -15.34 -17.07
CA GLU A 50 -6.99 -15.29 -18.05
C GLU A 50 -7.82 -14.01 -17.97
N THR A 51 -8.08 -13.42 -19.13
CA THR A 51 -8.69 -12.10 -19.29
C THR A 51 -9.84 -12.16 -20.28
N TYR A 52 -11.03 -11.75 -19.87
CA TYR A 52 -12.17 -11.59 -20.76
C TYR A 52 -12.14 -10.20 -21.40
N VAL A 53 -12.06 -10.15 -22.73
CA VAL A 53 -12.04 -8.89 -23.48
C VAL A 53 -13.46 -8.58 -23.94
N ALA A 54 -14.10 -7.58 -23.32
CA ALA A 54 -15.53 -7.33 -23.51
C ALA A 54 -15.91 -6.90 -24.94
N ALA A 55 -14.98 -6.25 -25.66
CA ALA A 55 -15.18 -5.78 -27.03
C ALA A 55 -15.27 -6.93 -28.06
N SER A 56 -14.37 -7.91 -27.97
CA SER A 56 -14.33 -9.11 -28.82
C SER A 56 -15.21 -10.25 -28.30
N LYS A 57 -15.52 -10.25 -27.00
CA LYS A 57 -16.18 -11.33 -26.24
C LYS A 57 -15.37 -12.63 -26.21
N SER A 58 -14.04 -12.53 -26.32
CA SER A 58 -13.09 -13.63 -26.15
C SER A 58 -12.58 -13.71 -24.71
N VAL A 59 -12.08 -14.90 -24.33
CA VAL A 59 -11.13 -15.05 -23.22
C VAL A 59 -9.75 -15.25 -23.83
N GLU A 60 -8.78 -14.50 -23.32
CA GLU A 60 -7.36 -14.58 -23.67
C GLU A 60 -6.60 -15.14 -22.46
N ALA A 61 -5.57 -15.96 -22.70
CA ALA A 61 -4.93 -16.74 -21.63
C ALA A 61 -4.13 -15.89 -20.61
N GLY A 62 -3.78 -14.65 -20.98
CA GLY A 62 -2.80 -13.84 -20.25
C GLY A 62 -1.36 -14.37 -20.41
N PRO A 63 -0.38 -13.70 -19.79
CA PRO A 63 0.99 -14.21 -19.68
C PRO A 63 1.03 -15.54 -18.91
N ALA A 64 1.94 -16.43 -19.30
CA ALA A 64 2.16 -17.69 -18.61
C ALA A 64 2.91 -17.50 -17.27
N PRO A 65 2.75 -18.40 -16.28
CA PRO A 65 3.52 -18.36 -15.04
C PRO A 65 5.04 -18.37 -15.30
N SER A 66 5.77 -17.48 -14.62
CA SER A 66 7.19 -17.22 -14.76
C SER A 66 7.93 -17.32 -13.41
N ASP A 67 9.25 -17.23 -13.42
CA ASP A 67 10.06 -16.85 -12.24
C ASP A 67 10.63 -15.45 -12.52
N PRO A 68 9.94 -14.37 -12.11
CA PRO A 68 10.35 -13.02 -12.50
C PRO A 68 11.59 -12.56 -11.74
N SER A 69 12.57 -12.01 -12.44
CA SER A 69 13.90 -11.66 -11.91
C SER A 69 13.93 -10.61 -10.78
N VAL A 70 12.80 -9.94 -10.52
CA VAL A 70 12.61 -8.93 -9.46
C VAL A 70 11.44 -9.31 -8.55
N ASP A 71 11.33 -8.62 -7.44
CA ASP A 71 10.29 -8.84 -6.43
C ASP A 71 9.30 -7.66 -6.40
N CYS A 72 8.10 -7.90 -5.89
CA CYS A 72 7.20 -6.83 -5.46
C CYS A 72 6.97 -6.93 -3.96
N PHE A 73 7.15 -5.83 -3.23
CA PHE A 73 6.73 -5.71 -1.84
C PHE A 73 5.42 -4.90 -1.79
N TYR A 74 4.31 -5.59 -1.59
CA TYR A 74 2.95 -5.03 -1.66
C TYR A 74 2.35 -4.81 -0.28
N VAL A 75 1.91 -3.57 0.00
CA VAL A 75 1.15 -3.22 1.19
C VAL A 75 -0.27 -2.82 0.78
N TYR A 76 -1.23 -3.65 1.16
CA TYR A 76 -2.63 -3.54 0.78
C TYR A 76 -3.38 -2.42 1.55
N PRO A 77 -4.51 -1.90 1.03
CA PRO A 77 -5.27 -0.81 1.66
C PRO A 77 -6.12 -1.29 2.86
N THR A 78 -6.78 -0.37 3.56
CA THR A 78 -7.80 -0.74 4.56
C THR A 78 -8.91 -1.59 3.94
N VAL A 79 -9.06 -2.83 4.41
CA VAL A 79 -10.14 -3.75 4.00
C VAL A 79 -10.78 -4.51 5.17
N SER A 80 -10.10 -4.68 6.31
CA SER A 80 -10.64 -5.43 7.44
C SER A 80 -11.95 -4.83 8.00
N LEU A 81 -12.87 -5.75 8.29
CA LEU A 81 -14.17 -5.52 8.92
C LEU A 81 -14.15 -5.76 10.45
N ASP A 82 -12.97 -5.91 11.06
CA ASP A 82 -12.83 -6.21 12.48
C ASP A 82 -13.45 -5.13 13.37
N PRO A 83 -14.06 -5.50 14.51
CA PRO A 83 -14.74 -4.57 15.43
C PRO A 83 -13.79 -3.73 16.30
N ALA A 84 -12.49 -3.72 15.99
CA ALA A 84 -11.46 -2.94 16.67
C ALA A 84 -10.95 -1.81 15.75
N LEU A 85 -10.13 -0.89 16.29
CA LEU A 85 -9.52 0.19 15.50
C LEU A 85 -8.43 -0.32 14.54
N ASN A 86 -7.81 -1.44 14.90
CA ASN A 86 -6.79 -2.17 14.16
C ASN A 86 -7.28 -3.61 13.95
N ALA A 87 -6.94 -4.19 12.80
CA ALA A 87 -7.23 -5.59 12.50
C ALA A 87 -6.39 -6.54 13.37
N ASP A 88 -6.75 -7.83 13.39
CA ASP A 88 -5.82 -8.86 13.85
C ASP A 88 -4.79 -9.22 12.74
N ARG A 89 -4.06 -10.33 12.90
CA ARG A 89 -3.11 -10.84 11.89
C ARG A 89 -3.61 -12.10 11.17
N SER A 90 -4.92 -12.33 11.15
CA SER A 90 -5.54 -13.40 10.38
C SER A 90 -5.66 -13.01 8.90
N VAL A 91 -5.85 -14.01 8.03
CA VAL A 91 -6.11 -13.78 6.61
C VAL A 91 -7.61 -13.98 6.38
N GLY A 92 -8.36 -12.89 6.24
CA GLY A 92 -9.78 -12.87 5.90
C GLY A 92 -10.06 -13.13 4.42
N VAL A 93 -11.32 -13.05 4.01
CA VAL A 93 -11.67 -13.10 2.58
C VAL A 93 -11.41 -11.74 1.91
N GLU A 94 -11.41 -10.69 2.71
CA GLU A 94 -11.13 -9.29 2.44
C GLU A 94 -9.68 -9.10 1.96
N GLU A 95 -8.69 -9.54 2.76
CA GLU A 95 -7.26 -9.46 2.42
C GLU A 95 -6.93 -10.29 1.18
N ARG A 96 -7.54 -11.48 1.05
CA ARG A 96 -7.39 -12.32 -0.16
C ARG A 96 -7.95 -11.61 -1.38
N PHE A 97 -9.16 -11.06 -1.30
CA PHE A 97 -9.81 -10.42 -2.43
C PHE A 97 -9.07 -9.15 -2.89
N ILE A 98 -8.53 -8.33 -1.98
CA ILE A 98 -7.81 -7.12 -2.38
C ILE A 98 -6.43 -7.39 -2.97
N ALA A 99 -5.73 -8.44 -2.52
CA ALA A 99 -4.52 -8.91 -3.19
C ALA A 99 -4.84 -9.44 -4.61
N GLN A 100 -5.88 -10.26 -4.72
CA GLN A 100 -6.45 -10.75 -5.98
C GLN A 100 -6.90 -9.63 -6.93
N GLN A 101 -7.36 -8.50 -6.39
CA GLN A 101 -7.78 -7.33 -7.16
C GLN A 101 -6.59 -6.47 -7.61
N GLN A 102 -5.69 -6.10 -6.70
CA GLN A 102 -4.73 -5.03 -6.94
C GLN A 102 -3.32 -5.50 -7.34
N VAL A 103 -2.90 -6.72 -6.99
CA VAL A 103 -1.50 -7.16 -7.23
C VAL A 103 -1.33 -8.51 -7.95
N GLU A 104 -2.36 -9.37 -8.03
CA GLU A 104 -2.26 -10.67 -8.74
C GLU A 104 -1.81 -10.52 -10.21
N ARG A 105 -2.12 -9.37 -10.84
CA ARG A 105 -1.68 -8.98 -12.21
C ARG A 105 -0.16 -8.80 -12.34
N PHE A 106 0.55 -8.50 -11.26
CA PHE A 106 1.99 -8.27 -11.28
C PHE A 106 2.81 -9.57 -11.11
N SER A 107 2.19 -10.69 -10.73
CA SER A 107 2.88 -11.98 -10.53
C SER A 107 3.68 -12.53 -11.72
N PRO A 108 3.35 -12.24 -13.00
CA PRO A 108 4.22 -12.58 -14.14
C PRO A 108 5.48 -11.71 -14.25
N HIS A 109 5.48 -10.52 -13.63
CA HIS A 109 6.50 -9.48 -13.76
C HIS A 109 7.38 -9.36 -12.50
N CYS A 110 6.88 -9.75 -11.32
CA CYS A 110 7.62 -9.72 -10.05
C CYS A 110 7.17 -10.82 -9.07
N ARG A 111 8.10 -11.35 -8.27
CA ARG A 111 7.76 -12.26 -7.15
C ARG A 111 7.05 -11.48 -6.04
N VAL A 112 5.74 -11.67 -5.86
CA VAL A 112 4.95 -10.87 -4.91
C VAL A 112 5.08 -11.36 -3.46
N PHE A 113 5.59 -10.48 -2.59
CA PHE A 113 5.56 -10.56 -1.13
C PHE A 113 4.57 -9.54 -0.59
N ALA A 114 3.66 -9.97 0.29
CA ALA A 114 2.71 -9.10 0.96
C ALA A 114 2.52 -9.56 2.42
N PRO A 115 2.87 -8.75 3.44
CA PRO A 115 2.64 -9.10 4.83
C PRO A 115 1.19 -8.80 5.25
N VAL A 116 0.59 -9.67 6.05
CA VAL A 116 -0.57 -9.30 6.86
C VAL A 116 -0.09 -8.38 7.97
N TYR A 117 -0.70 -7.21 8.08
CA TYR A 117 -0.39 -6.22 9.09
C TYR A 117 -1.67 -5.80 9.82
N ARG A 118 -1.53 -5.33 11.07
CA ARG A 118 -2.63 -4.79 11.89
C ARG A 118 -3.10 -3.43 11.36
N GLN A 119 -3.53 -3.39 10.10
CA GLN A 119 -4.15 -2.26 9.41
C GLN A 119 -5.19 -1.56 10.29
N SER A 120 -5.29 -0.24 10.23
CA SER A 120 -6.48 0.43 10.77
C SER A 120 -7.70 0.05 9.93
N THR A 121 -8.72 -0.50 10.58
CA THR A 121 -9.90 -1.16 9.99
C THR A 121 -10.85 -0.16 9.32
N LEU A 122 -11.90 -0.66 8.65
CA LEU A 122 -12.99 0.20 8.17
C LEU A 122 -13.72 0.93 9.32
N LEU A 123 -13.80 0.33 10.51
CA LEU A 123 -14.30 0.99 11.72
C LEU A 123 -13.33 2.07 12.19
N GLY A 124 -12.03 1.77 12.27
CA GLY A 124 -10.98 2.72 12.65
C GLY A 124 -10.93 3.92 11.71
N LEU A 125 -10.98 3.69 10.39
CA LEU A 125 -11.04 4.72 9.35
C LEU A 125 -12.29 5.62 9.44
N ALA A 126 -13.41 5.11 9.96
CA ALA A 126 -14.66 5.85 10.13
C ALA A 126 -14.78 6.59 11.48
N THR A 127 -14.03 6.18 12.50
CA THR A 127 -14.24 6.64 13.90
C THR A 127 -13.01 7.20 14.61
N SER A 128 -11.79 6.94 14.12
CA SER A 128 -10.55 7.46 14.71
C SER A 128 -10.14 8.81 14.10
N ALA A 129 -9.63 9.70 14.95
CA ALA A 129 -9.04 10.98 14.58
C ALA A 129 -7.94 11.34 15.59
N GLY A 130 -7.02 12.23 15.21
CA GLY A 130 -5.89 12.66 16.05
C GLY A 130 -5.09 11.48 16.61
N ASP A 131 -4.70 11.55 17.88
CA ASP A 131 -3.90 10.57 18.60
C ASP A 131 -4.39 9.11 18.44
N ALA A 132 -5.71 8.89 18.43
CA ALA A 132 -6.28 7.55 18.26
C ALA A 132 -6.06 6.98 16.86
N ARG A 133 -6.02 7.85 15.84
CA ARG A 133 -5.67 7.48 14.47
C ARG A 133 -4.15 7.30 14.31
N ALA A 134 -3.37 8.19 14.92
CA ALA A 134 -1.91 8.11 14.91
C ALA A 134 -1.39 6.82 15.57
N ALA A 135 -1.96 6.43 16.72
CA ALA A 135 -1.64 5.17 17.39
C ALA A 135 -1.98 3.95 16.50
N ALA A 136 -3.16 3.96 15.86
CA ALA A 136 -3.57 2.88 14.96
C ALA A 136 -2.64 2.76 13.74
N LEU A 137 -2.19 3.88 13.15
CA LEU A 137 -1.24 3.88 12.05
C LEU A 137 0.19 3.48 12.50
N SER A 138 0.60 3.84 13.71
CA SER A 138 1.88 3.42 14.30
C SER A 138 1.94 1.92 14.55
N GLU A 139 0.85 1.31 15.02
CA GLU A 139 0.76 -0.15 15.23
C GLU A 139 0.78 -0.92 13.89
N ALA A 140 0.12 -0.36 12.87
CA ALA A 140 0.15 -0.87 11.50
C ALA A 140 1.56 -0.76 10.88
N TYR A 141 2.22 0.40 11.02
CA TYR A 141 3.54 0.66 10.43
C TYR A 141 4.63 -0.24 11.03
N GLY A 142 4.65 -0.43 12.35
CA GLY A 142 5.63 -1.32 12.99
C GLY A 142 5.52 -2.79 12.55
N ASP A 143 4.34 -3.25 12.08
CA ASP A 143 4.21 -4.57 11.44
C ASP A 143 4.77 -4.60 10.01
N ILE A 144 4.74 -3.48 9.28
CA ILE A 144 5.34 -3.34 7.94
C ILE A 144 6.88 -3.23 8.02
N GLU A 145 7.40 -2.49 8.98
CA GLU A 145 8.85 -2.40 9.28
C GLU A 145 9.46 -3.80 9.50
N ARG A 146 8.89 -4.58 10.44
CA ARG A 146 9.38 -5.95 10.72
C ARG A 146 9.21 -6.90 9.52
N ALA A 147 8.18 -6.71 8.71
CA ALA A 147 7.99 -7.48 7.48
C ALA A 147 9.03 -7.13 6.40
N TRP A 148 9.39 -5.86 6.27
CA TRP A 148 10.45 -5.41 5.35
C TRP A 148 11.82 -5.93 5.77
N ASP A 149 12.13 -5.89 7.06
CA ASP A 149 13.35 -6.49 7.62
C ASP A 149 13.40 -8.00 7.36
N GLU A 150 12.31 -8.73 7.58
CA GLU A 150 12.27 -10.17 7.31
C GLU A 150 12.41 -10.47 5.80
N TYR A 151 11.74 -9.70 4.94
CA TYR A 151 11.84 -9.83 3.49
C TYR A 151 13.26 -9.54 2.96
N SER A 152 13.81 -8.39 3.32
CA SER A 152 15.11 -7.91 2.83
C SER A 152 16.27 -8.81 3.29
N THR A 153 16.20 -9.38 4.50
CA THR A 153 17.24 -10.25 5.06
C THR A 153 17.09 -11.73 4.71
N ARG A 154 15.89 -12.23 4.38
CA ARG A 154 15.65 -13.67 4.15
C ARG A 154 15.21 -14.07 2.75
N TYR A 155 14.65 -13.14 1.96
CA TYR A 155 13.94 -13.50 0.72
C TYR A 155 14.28 -12.63 -0.51
N ASN A 156 14.77 -11.40 -0.33
CA ASN A 156 15.15 -10.52 -1.44
C ASN A 156 16.35 -11.05 -2.26
N ASP A 157 17.33 -11.68 -1.59
CA ASP A 157 18.56 -12.23 -2.20
C ASP A 157 19.33 -11.24 -3.12
N GLY A 158 19.19 -9.93 -2.88
CA GLY A 158 19.82 -8.87 -3.68
C GLY A 158 19.09 -8.51 -4.98
N ARG A 159 17.89 -9.06 -5.22
CA ARG A 159 17.06 -8.73 -6.40
C ARG A 159 16.59 -7.27 -6.35
N GLY A 160 16.27 -6.74 -7.53
CA GLY A 160 15.49 -5.50 -7.60
C GLY A 160 14.09 -5.70 -7.01
N VAL A 161 13.50 -4.64 -6.49
CA VAL A 161 12.17 -4.66 -5.89
C VAL A 161 11.32 -3.47 -6.37
N VAL A 162 10.05 -3.75 -6.68
CA VAL A 162 9.01 -2.74 -6.87
C VAL A 162 8.23 -2.62 -5.56
N LEU A 163 8.06 -1.40 -5.05
CA LEU A 163 7.23 -1.14 -3.87
C LEU A 163 5.81 -0.82 -4.36
N ILE A 164 4.78 -1.50 -3.87
CA ILE A 164 3.39 -1.28 -4.32
C ILE A 164 2.51 -0.96 -3.11
N GLY A 165 1.95 0.24 -3.08
CA GLY A 165 1.08 0.72 -2.02
C GLY A 165 -0.26 1.22 -2.58
N HIS A 166 -1.32 0.96 -1.82
CA HIS A 166 -2.59 1.62 -2.03
C HIS A 166 -3.19 2.14 -0.72
N SER A 167 -3.74 3.35 -0.73
CA SER A 167 -4.46 3.94 0.41
C SER A 167 -3.63 3.92 1.70
N GLN A 168 -3.98 3.09 2.68
CA GLN A 168 -3.22 2.96 3.92
C GLN A 168 -1.80 2.42 3.67
N GLY A 169 -1.65 1.44 2.77
CA GLY A 169 -0.34 0.89 2.42
C GLY A 169 0.59 1.90 1.76
N THR A 170 0.04 2.92 1.11
CA THR A 170 0.84 4.06 0.60
C THR A 170 1.38 4.92 1.74
N TYR A 171 0.62 5.14 2.82
CA TYR A 171 1.16 5.81 4.02
C TYR A 171 2.27 4.97 4.69
N MET A 172 2.09 3.64 4.74
CA MET A 172 3.11 2.73 5.29
C MET A 172 4.40 2.76 4.46
N LEU A 173 4.27 2.70 3.12
CA LEU A 173 5.44 2.71 2.23
C LEU A 173 6.11 4.09 2.12
N ARG A 174 5.38 5.20 2.22
CA ARG A 174 5.97 6.54 2.35
C ARG A 174 6.90 6.61 3.57
N ALA A 175 6.42 6.15 4.73
CA ALA A 175 7.22 6.08 5.95
C ALA A 175 8.41 5.10 5.81
N LEU A 176 8.18 3.90 5.27
CA LEU A 176 9.22 2.88 5.08
C LEU A 176 10.35 3.39 4.18
N ILE A 177 10.00 4.03 3.06
CA ILE A 177 10.97 4.61 2.13
C ILE A 177 11.76 5.71 2.81
N ARG A 178 11.09 6.65 3.50
CA ARG A 178 11.74 7.74 4.25
C ARG A 178 12.76 7.25 5.27
N GLN A 179 12.36 6.26 6.07
CA GLN A 179 13.11 5.86 7.25
C GLN A 179 14.19 4.81 6.96
N HIS A 180 14.05 4.00 5.90
CA HIS A 180 14.93 2.84 5.64
C HIS A 180 15.49 2.74 4.21
N ILE A 181 15.13 3.63 3.27
CA ILE A 181 15.49 3.47 1.84
C ILE A 181 16.05 4.75 1.22
N ASP A 182 15.40 5.91 1.36
CA ASP A 182 15.75 7.11 0.58
C ASP A 182 17.19 7.60 0.86
N HIS A 183 17.65 7.48 2.11
CA HIS A 183 19.01 7.86 2.52
C HIS A 183 20.01 6.68 2.58
N ASP A 184 19.60 5.45 2.23
CA ASP A 184 20.49 4.28 2.18
C ASP A 184 20.78 3.93 0.71
N ASP A 185 22.01 4.17 0.26
CA ASP A 185 22.40 3.95 -1.14
C ASP A 185 22.28 2.48 -1.58
N ASP A 186 22.53 1.51 -0.69
CA ASP A 186 22.47 0.08 -1.01
C ASP A 186 21.02 -0.42 -1.12
N ALA A 187 20.12 0.10 -0.28
CA ALA A 187 18.68 -0.15 -0.36
C ALA A 187 18.05 0.58 -1.56
N ARG A 188 18.34 1.88 -1.73
CA ARG A 188 17.84 2.71 -2.84
C ARG A 188 18.27 2.14 -4.20
N SER A 189 19.49 1.59 -4.31
CA SER A 189 19.97 0.96 -5.54
C SER A 189 19.11 -0.23 -6.00
N ARG A 190 18.32 -0.85 -5.12
CA ARG A 190 17.45 -2.00 -5.45
C ARG A 190 16.05 -1.61 -5.89
N ILE A 191 15.66 -0.34 -5.72
CA ILE A 191 14.32 0.12 -6.08
C ILE A 191 14.20 0.22 -7.59
N VAL A 192 13.41 -0.68 -8.18
CA VAL A 192 13.02 -0.60 -9.60
C VAL A 192 12.09 0.60 -9.78
N SER A 193 11.02 0.66 -8.99
CA SER A 193 10.12 1.81 -8.85
C SER A 193 9.23 1.67 -7.61
N ALA A 194 8.51 2.73 -7.25
CA ALA A 194 7.51 2.71 -6.18
C ALA A 194 6.15 3.18 -6.70
N LEU A 195 5.17 2.28 -6.75
CA LEU A 195 3.78 2.56 -7.13
C LEU A 195 3.00 2.95 -5.87
N LEU A 196 2.89 4.26 -5.59
CA LEU A 196 2.40 4.83 -4.34
C LEU A 196 1.06 5.54 -4.55
N ILE A 197 0.00 4.75 -4.64
CA ILE A 197 -1.29 5.17 -5.21
C ILE A 197 -2.31 5.46 -4.10
N GLY A 198 -3.22 6.42 -4.28
CA GLY A 198 -4.30 6.69 -3.33
C GLY A 198 -3.86 7.26 -1.98
N GLY A 199 -2.69 7.92 -1.90
CA GLY A 199 -2.04 8.19 -0.60
C GLY A 199 -1.29 9.51 -0.45
N ASN A 200 -1.58 10.53 -1.29
CA ASN A 200 -1.04 11.89 -1.20
C ASN A 200 0.49 11.95 -0.97
N VAL A 201 1.30 11.26 -1.81
CA VAL A 201 2.75 11.49 -1.84
C VAL A 201 2.99 12.98 -2.13
N LEU A 202 3.83 13.62 -1.35
CA LEU A 202 4.13 15.05 -1.42
C LEU A 202 5.50 15.32 -2.02
N VAL A 203 5.60 16.48 -2.68
CA VAL A 203 6.83 17.07 -3.22
C VAL A 203 6.85 18.55 -2.88
N GLU A 204 8.02 19.20 -2.93
CA GLU A 204 8.10 20.66 -2.90
C GLU A 204 7.24 21.25 -4.05
N ARG A 205 6.61 22.41 -3.84
CA ARG A 205 5.75 23.02 -4.86
C ARG A 205 6.51 23.32 -6.16
N GLY A 206 6.01 22.78 -7.29
CA GLY A 206 6.66 22.91 -8.59
C GLY A 206 7.85 21.97 -8.82
N SER A 207 8.14 21.07 -7.86
CA SER A 207 9.16 20.02 -7.97
C SER A 207 8.54 18.66 -8.31
N ASN A 208 9.38 17.65 -8.51
CA ASN A 208 9.00 16.23 -8.50
C ASN A 208 9.69 15.45 -7.34
N VAL A 209 10.30 16.15 -6.39
CA VAL A 209 11.06 15.61 -5.24
C VAL A 209 11.01 16.60 -4.06
N GLY A 210 11.63 16.27 -2.92
CA GLY A 210 11.85 17.16 -1.77
C GLY A 210 10.72 17.23 -0.74
N GLY A 211 9.66 16.43 -0.90
CA GLY A 211 8.56 16.32 0.06
C GLY A 211 8.70 15.05 0.90
N ASP A 212 8.06 13.97 0.46
CA ASP A 212 8.25 12.66 1.10
C ASP A 212 9.67 12.14 0.91
N PHE A 213 10.30 12.38 -0.24
CA PHE A 213 11.60 11.79 -0.59
C PHE A 213 12.56 12.87 -1.08
N GLU A 214 13.83 12.81 -0.67
CA GLU A 214 14.89 13.68 -1.18
C GLU A 214 15.58 13.05 -2.41
N ASN A 215 15.60 11.72 -2.52
CA ASN A 215 16.41 10.98 -3.49
C ASN A 215 15.61 10.12 -4.48
N LEU A 216 14.32 9.88 -4.23
CA LEU A 216 13.39 9.14 -5.11
C LEU A 216 12.35 10.09 -5.77
N PRO A 217 12.64 10.65 -6.96
CA PRO A 217 11.74 11.58 -7.64
C PRO A 217 10.53 10.89 -8.28
N GLY A 218 9.50 11.68 -8.63
CA GLY A 218 8.40 11.22 -9.48
C GLY A 218 8.87 10.81 -10.88
N CYS A 219 8.38 9.66 -11.37
CA CYS A 219 8.78 9.07 -12.65
C CYS A 219 8.46 9.99 -13.85
N THR A 220 9.41 10.06 -14.78
CA THR A 220 9.37 10.98 -15.95
C THR A 220 9.50 10.30 -17.31
N SER A 221 9.72 8.98 -17.34
CA SER A 221 9.65 8.15 -18.55
C SER A 221 9.39 6.69 -18.15
N ALA A 222 9.01 5.85 -19.12
CA ALA A 222 8.74 4.43 -18.87
C ALA A 222 9.99 3.60 -18.53
N ASP A 223 11.19 4.15 -18.78
CA ASP A 223 12.48 3.50 -18.51
C ASP A 223 13.19 4.13 -17.30
N HIS A 224 12.60 5.13 -16.65
CA HIS A 224 13.13 5.73 -15.42
C HIS A 224 13.00 4.71 -14.27
N ILE A 225 14.11 4.31 -13.66
CA ILE A 225 14.17 3.42 -12.48
C ILE A 225 14.53 4.22 -11.22
N GLY A 226 14.20 3.70 -10.03
CA GLY A 226 14.42 4.44 -8.78
C GLY A 226 13.52 5.68 -8.68
N CYS A 227 12.29 5.58 -9.19
CA CYS A 227 11.33 6.67 -9.23
C CYS A 227 9.94 6.24 -8.72
N VAL A 228 9.10 7.24 -8.43
CA VAL A 228 7.77 7.07 -7.85
C VAL A 228 6.68 7.28 -8.91
N VAL A 229 5.75 6.35 -9.02
CA VAL A 229 4.46 6.55 -9.70
C VAL A 229 3.41 6.79 -8.61
N ALA A 230 2.89 8.01 -8.50
CA ALA A 230 1.90 8.38 -7.50
C ALA A 230 0.77 9.22 -8.12
N TYR A 231 -0.46 8.97 -7.66
CA TYR A 231 -1.65 9.75 -8.00
C TYR A 231 -2.84 9.34 -7.10
N SER A 232 -3.93 10.10 -7.21
CA SER A 232 -5.29 9.69 -6.85
C SER A 232 -6.26 10.06 -7.96
N ALA A 233 -7.20 9.19 -8.30
CA ALA A 233 -8.03 9.35 -9.50
C ALA A 233 -9.38 10.03 -9.22
N PHE A 234 -9.80 10.92 -10.11
CA PHE A 234 -11.06 11.66 -10.01
C PHE A 234 -11.70 11.82 -11.40
N ASP A 235 -12.98 11.51 -11.51
CA ASP A 235 -13.86 11.79 -12.66
C ASP A 235 -14.23 13.28 -12.76
N ASP A 236 -14.54 13.93 -11.64
CA ASP A 236 -14.94 15.34 -11.57
C ASP A 236 -14.05 16.16 -10.60
N VAL A 237 -14.18 17.49 -10.60
CA VAL A 237 -13.41 18.45 -9.80
C VAL A 237 -13.35 18.03 -8.32
N PRO A 238 -12.16 17.81 -7.72
CA PRO A 238 -12.05 17.37 -6.32
C PRO A 238 -12.71 18.38 -5.37
N PRO A 239 -13.84 18.02 -4.72
CA PRO A 239 -14.63 18.96 -3.91
C PRO A 239 -13.83 19.47 -2.71
N ALA A 240 -14.33 20.51 -2.04
CA ALA A 240 -13.64 21.15 -0.92
C ALA A 240 -13.39 20.20 0.28
N ASP A 241 -14.15 19.12 0.41
CA ASP A 241 -13.98 18.05 1.41
C ASP A 241 -13.18 16.84 0.90
N ALA A 242 -12.55 16.94 -0.28
CA ALA A 242 -11.80 15.82 -0.86
C ALA A 242 -10.60 15.41 0.01
N ARG A 243 -10.50 14.10 0.27
CA ARG A 243 -9.45 13.48 1.09
C ARG A 243 -8.10 13.36 0.38
N PHE A 244 -8.10 13.48 -0.95
CA PHE A 244 -6.95 13.22 -1.79
C PHE A 244 -6.64 14.38 -2.74
N GLY A 245 -5.39 14.44 -3.21
CA GLY A 245 -4.89 15.44 -4.13
C GLY A 245 -4.42 16.75 -3.49
N ARG A 246 -4.64 16.97 -2.17
CA ARG A 246 -4.17 18.16 -1.44
C ARG A 246 -3.14 17.79 -0.37
N SER A 247 -2.20 18.71 -0.12
CA SER A 247 -1.31 18.62 1.04
C SER A 247 -2.13 18.78 2.34
N PRO A 248 -1.93 17.93 3.37
CA PRO A 248 -2.58 18.12 4.66
C PRO A 248 -2.17 19.45 5.31
N SER A 249 -3.07 20.12 6.01
CA SER A 249 -2.77 21.36 6.74
C SER A 249 -2.12 21.15 8.12
N ALA A 250 -2.13 19.90 8.60
CA ALA A 250 -1.55 19.45 9.87
C ALA A 250 -1.19 17.95 9.74
N ASP A 251 -0.39 17.44 10.69
CA ASP A 251 -0.16 16.00 10.81
C ASP A 251 -1.49 15.26 11.09
N ASN A 252 -1.81 14.29 10.22
CA ASN A 252 -2.98 13.41 10.30
C ASN A 252 -2.58 11.92 10.42
N TYR A 253 -1.29 11.65 10.63
CA TYR A 253 -0.64 10.34 10.53
C TYR A 253 0.13 9.97 11.80
N GLY A 254 0.71 10.94 12.49
CA GLY A 254 1.49 10.77 13.71
C GLY A 254 2.99 10.68 13.45
N SER A 255 3.78 11.12 14.44
CA SER A 255 5.25 11.15 14.39
C SER A 255 5.93 9.78 14.26
N ALA A 256 5.20 8.67 14.29
CA ALA A 256 5.72 7.35 13.98
C ALA A 256 5.92 7.13 12.46
N LEU A 257 5.11 7.78 11.63
CA LEU A 257 5.21 7.70 10.16
C LEU A 257 6.05 8.84 9.60
N ASP A 258 6.20 9.95 10.34
CA ASP A 258 6.95 11.15 9.97
C ASP A 258 6.65 11.65 8.54
N LEU A 259 5.37 11.83 8.22
CA LEU A 259 4.95 12.26 6.88
C LEU A 259 4.86 13.78 6.78
N PRO A 260 5.37 14.38 5.69
CA PRO A 260 5.27 15.82 5.46
C PRO A 260 3.82 16.30 5.34
N TYR A 261 3.61 17.56 5.70
CA TYR A 261 2.36 18.30 5.59
C TYR A 261 2.65 19.81 5.55
N GLY A 262 1.68 20.62 5.15
CA GLY A 262 1.78 22.08 5.14
C GLY A 262 1.71 22.72 3.75
N PRO A 263 1.73 24.06 3.67
CA PRO A 263 1.47 24.81 2.44
C PRO A 263 2.62 24.78 1.43
N ASP A 264 3.84 24.45 1.87
CA ASP A 264 5.07 24.44 1.07
C ASP A 264 5.21 23.19 0.20
N TYR A 265 4.27 22.25 0.32
CA TYR A 265 4.19 21.02 -0.46
C TYR A 265 2.95 20.98 -1.37
N GLU A 266 3.00 20.13 -2.38
CA GLU A 266 1.84 19.72 -3.19
C GLU A 266 1.87 18.21 -3.47
N VAL A 267 0.73 17.64 -3.84
CA VAL A 267 0.66 16.20 -4.15
C VAL A 267 1.36 15.92 -5.47
N MET A 268 2.20 14.88 -5.49
CA MET A 268 2.78 14.29 -6.68
C MET A 268 1.68 13.63 -7.51
N CYS A 269 1.62 13.95 -8.80
CA CYS A 269 0.79 13.25 -9.76
C CYS A 269 1.61 12.91 -11.01
N THR A 270 1.78 11.62 -11.26
CA THR A 270 2.37 11.05 -12.47
C THR A 270 1.29 10.33 -13.28
N ASN A 271 1.14 10.65 -14.56
CA ASN A 271 0.19 9.95 -15.43
C ASN A 271 0.82 8.63 -15.95
N PRO A 272 0.37 7.44 -15.54
CA PRO A 272 1.03 6.18 -15.93
C PRO A 272 1.03 5.96 -17.45
N ALA A 273 -0.02 6.39 -18.15
CA ALA A 273 -0.09 6.31 -19.61
C ALA A 273 0.68 7.43 -20.36
N SER A 274 1.26 8.41 -19.64
CA SER A 274 2.02 9.53 -20.24
C SER A 274 2.96 10.21 -19.23
N LEU A 275 3.96 9.46 -18.75
CA LEU A 275 4.89 9.94 -17.70
C LEU A 275 5.73 11.16 -18.11
N GLN A 276 6.09 11.28 -19.40
CA GLN A 276 6.99 12.33 -19.88
C GLN A 276 6.25 13.65 -20.16
N ASP A 277 5.19 13.59 -20.97
CA ASP A 277 4.51 14.79 -21.47
C ASP A 277 3.28 15.19 -20.64
N ASN A 278 2.78 14.28 -19.78
CA ASN A 278 1.47 14.40 -19.11
C ASN A 278 0.35 14.82 -20.10
N SER A 279 0.37 14.21 -21.28
CA SER A 279 -0.72 14.31 -22.26
C SER A 279 -1.94 13.55 -21.76
N ARG A 280 -3.15 13.94 -22.21
CA ARG A 280 -4.35 13.12 -21.99
C ARG A 280 -4.24 11.88 -22.87
N ALA A 281 -4.07 10.72 -22.25
CA ALA A 281 -3.77 9.45 -22.92
C ALA A 281 -4.79 8.37 -22.52
N PRO A 282 -5.12 7.40 -23.40
CA PRO A 282 -5.95 6.25 -23.02
C PRO A 282 -5.29 5.42 -21.90
N LEU A 283 -6.09 4.87 -20.99
CA LEU A 283 -5.64 3.91 -19.99
C LEU A 283 -5.83 2.47 -20.45
N GLN A 284 -4.90 1.59 -20.10
CA GLN A 284 -5.04 0.14 -20.19
C GLN A 284 -5.76 -0.41 -18.95
N THR A 285 -7.07 -0.18 -18.89
CA THR A 285 -7.91 -0.63 -17.78
C THR A 285 -8.05 -2.16 -17.76
N VAL A 286 -7.64 -2.77 -16.63
CA VAL A 286 -7.83 -4.20 -16.36
C VAL A 286 -8.50 -4.33 -14.99
N LEU A 287 -9.70 -4.90 -14.96
CA LEU A 287 -10.50 -5.04 -13.74
C LEU A 287 -10.52 -6.50 -13.26
N ARG A 288 -10.52 -6.71 -11.94
CA ARG A 288 -10.86 -8.02 -11.35
C ARG A 288 -12.33 -8.33 -11.60
N SER A 289 -12.60 -9.47 -12.21
CA SER A 289 -13.95 -10.02 -12.35
C SER A 289 -14.57 -10.26 -10.96
N ALA A 290 -15.83 -9.86 -10.80
CA ALA A 290 -16.47 -9.72 -9.50
C ALA A 290 -16.71 -11.08 -8.82
N ALA A 291 -15.98 -11.33 -7.73
CA ALA A 291 -16.42 -12.28 -6.71
C ALA A 291 -17.36 -11.54 -5.74
N VAL A 292 -18.62 -11.96 -5.66
CA VAL A 292 -19.55 -11.47 -4.63
C VAL A 292 -19.15 -12.07 -3.29
N VAL A 293 -18.37 -11.33 -2.49
CA VAL A 293 -18.02 -11.71 -1.11
C VAL A 293 -19.30 -11.63 -0.26
N PRO A 294 -19.86 -12.76 0.24
CA PRO A 294 -21.20 -12.75 0.82
C PRO A 294 -21.26 -11.96 2.14
N GLY A 295 -22.01 -10.85 2.14
CA GLY A 295 -22.18 -9.99 3.31
C GLY A 295 -21.17 -8.85 3.45
N ALA A 296 -20.14 -8.78 2.59
CA ALA A 296 -19.20 -7.67 2.60
C ALA A 296 -19.85 -6.37 2.06
N PRO A 297 -19.52 -5.19 2.63
CA PRO A 297 -20.08 -3.92 2.18
C PRO A 297 -19.45 -3.45 0.86
N ALA A 298 -20.14 -2.56 0.14
CA ALA A 298 -19.72 -2.00 -1.15
C ALA A 298 -18.50 -1.04 -1.11
N VAL A 299 -17.78 -1.00 0.02
CA VAL A 299 -16.45 -0.38 0.17
C VAL A 299 -15.32 -1.43 0.15
N VAL A 300 -15.63 -2.69 0.47
CA VAL A 300 -14.77 -3.87 0.27
C VAL A 300 -14.98 -4.45 -1.12
N VAL A 301 -16.24 -4.60 -1.54
CA VAL A 301 -16.60 -5.04 -2.90
C VAL A 301 -16.71 -3.82 -3.79
N ASN A 302 -15.80 -3.67 -4.76
CA ASN A 302 -15.84 -2.60 -5.76
C ASN A 302 -17.21 -2.61 -6.49
N ALA A 303 -18.05 -1.59 -6.24
CA ALA A 303 -19.42 -1.53 -6.76
C ALA A 303 -19.51 -1.43 -8.29
N ASN A 304 -18.40 -1.11 -8.95
CA ASN A 304 -18.28 -1.02 -10.41
C ASN A 304 -17.67 -2.30 -11.02
N ALA A 305 -17.52 -3.39 -10.24
CA ALA A 305 -16.90 -4.63 -10.70
C ALA A 305 -17.81 -5.42 -11.67
N LEU A 306 -17.20 -5.92 -12.76
CA LEU A 306 -17.89 -6.62 -13.84
C LEU A 306 -17.88 -8.14 -13.60
N VAL A 307 -18.98 -8.84 -13.94
CA VAL A 307 -19.03 -10.31 -13.91
C VAL A 307 -18.65 -10.86 -15.30
N ALA A 308 -17.63 -11.71 -15.36
CA ALA A 308 -17.09 -12.26 -16.60
C ALA A 308 -16.63 -13.73 -16.43
N PRO A 309 -16.52 -14.50 -17.54
CA PRO A 309 -16.11 -15.91 -17.50
C PRO A 309 -14.60 -16.14 -17.21
N ALA A 310 -13.82 -15.07 -17.02
CA ALA A 310 -12.41 -15.11 -16.67
C ALA A 310 -12.15 -14.24 -15.42
N PRO A 311 -11.04 -14.44 -14.68
CA PRO A 311 -10.74 -13.66 -13.48
C PRO A 311 -10.36 -12.19 -13.73
N PHE A 312 -9.86 -11.80 -14.91
CA PHE A 312 -9.77 -10.39 -15.32
C PHE A 312 -10.79 -10.02 -16.40
N VAL A 313 -11.06 -8.71 -16.50
CA VAL A 313 -11.89 -8.09 -17.55
C VAL A 313 -11.17 -6.88 -18.11
N ILE A 314 -10.99 -6.83 -19.44
CA ILE A 314 -10.79 -5.57 -20.15
C ILE A 314 -12.20 -5.07 -20.55
N PRO A 315 -12.64 -3.91 -20.03
CA PRO A 315 -13.97 -3.37 -20.31
C PRO A 315 -14.12 -2.94 -21.78
N ALA A 316 -15.36 -2.66 -22.21
CA ALA A 316 -15.61 -2.05 -23.52
C ALA A 316 -15.54 -0.51 -23.47
N GLN A 317 -15.74 0.05 -22.27
CA GLN A 317 -15.51 1.44 -21.93
C GLN A 317 -14.05 1.81 -22.12
N ASN A 318 -13.80 2.96 -22.75
CA ASN A 318 -12.45 3.51 -22.94
C ASN A 318 -12.31 4.76 -22.07
N TYR A 319 -11.34 4.74 -21.15
CA TYR A 319 -11.02 5.87 -20.28
C TYR A 319 -9.70 6.51 -20.72
N THR A 320 -9.57 7.81 -20.48
CA THR A 320 -8.33 8.57 -20.64
C THR A 320 -7.95 9.22 -19.33
N ALA A 321 -6.65 9.35 -19.08
CA ALA A 321 -6.11 9.96 -17.89
C ALA A 321 -5.17 11.12 -18.21
N ARG A 322 -5.12 12.07 -17.28
CA ARG A 322 -4.15 13.18 -17.25
C ARG A 322 -3.98 13.67 -15.82
N CYS A 323 -2.77 13.98 -15.39
CA CYS A 323 -2.57 14.69 -14.14
C CYS A 323 -2.93 16.17 -14.32
N GLU A 324 -3.91 16.64 -13.56
CA GLU A 324 -4.45 18.00 -13.62
C GLU A 324 -4.32 18.68 -12.26
N SER A 325 -4.48 20.00 -12.25
CA SER A 325 -4.40 20.80 -11.03
C SER A 325 -5.56 21.79 -10.98
N ASP A 326 -6.30 21.76 -9.88
CA ASP A 326 -7.50 22.58 -9.65
C ASP A 326 -7.39 23.28 -8.29
N GLY A 327 -7.07 24.57 -8.34
CA GLY A 327 -6.64 25.33 -7.17
C GLY A 327 -5.37 24.75 -6.54
N ASP A 328 -5.53 24.13 -5.38
CA ASP A 328 -4.49 23.44 -4.60
C ASP A 328 -4.51 21.91 -4.75
N ALA A 329 -5.54 21.34 -5.39
CA ALA A 329 -5.64 19.91 -5.64
C ALA A 329 -4.85 19.50 -6.90
N ARG A 330 -4.14 18.36 -6.83
CA ARG A 330 -3.45 17.71 -7.96
C ARG A 330 -3.86 16.24 -8.03
N VAL A 331 -4.50 15.85 -9.12
CA VAL A 331 -5.18 14.55 -9.26
C VAL A 331 -5.08 13.98 -10.68
N LEU A 332 -5.25 12.67 -10.82
CA LEU A 332 -5.37 12.01 -12.12
C LEU A 332 -6.82 12.12 -12.61
N ARG A 333 -7.09 13.07 -13.51
CA ARG A 333 -8.40 13.31 -14.12
C ARG A 333 -8.75 12.20 -15.11
N ILE A 334 -9.76 11.42 -14.78
CA ILE A 334 -10.30 10.35 -15.62
C ILE A 334 -11.47 10.89 -16.45
N GLU A 335 -11.40 10.73 -17.78
CA GLU A 335 -12.45 11.12 -18.73
C GLU A 335 -12.77 9.97 -19.69
N GLY A 336 -14.04 9.77 -20.02
CA GLY A 336 -14.49 8.83 -21.05
C GLY A 336 -15.98 9.01 -21.33
N GLY A 337 -16.49 8.42 -22.42
CA GLY A 337 -17.93 8.51 -22.76
C GLY A 337 -18.83 7.98 -21.65
N ASP A 338 -18.35 6.93 -20.98
CA ASP A 338 -19.04 6.23 -19.89
C ASP A 338 -18.39 6.50 -18.51
N SER A 339 -17.50 7.51 -18.37
CA SER A 339 -16.82 7.77 -17.09
C SER A 339 -17.78 8.20 -15.99
N ALA A 340 -18.96 8.74 -16.34
CA ALA A 340 -20.05 9.00 -15.39
C ALA A 340 -20.69 7.72 -14.80
N GLU A 341 -20.36 6.53 -15.31
CA GLU A 341 -20.71 5.26 -14.67
C GLU A 341 -19.69 4.85 -13.57
N LEU A 342 -18.50 5.45 -13.53
CA LEU A 342 -17.50 5.24 -12.48
C LEU A 342 -17.94 5.98 -11.21
N ARG A 343 -18.58 5.27 -10.29
CA ARG A 343 -19.11 5.87 -9.06
C ARG A 343 -18.01 6.19 -8.05
N ALA A 344 -17.82 7.47 -7.77
CA ALA A 344 -17.01 7.94 -6.65
C ALA A 344 -17.57 7.43 -5.30
N LEU A 345 -16.73 6.75 -4.52
CA LEU A 345 -17.16 5.97 -3.35
C LEU A 345 -16.14 6.00 -2.20
N PRO A 346 -16.61 6.03 -0.92
CA PRO A 346 -18.00 6.09 -0.49
C PRO A 346 -18.70 7.46 -0.66
N THR A 347 -17.98 8.55 -0.97
CA THR A 347 -18.54 9.87 -1.30
C THR A 347 -17.73 10.56 -2.39
N ALA A 348 -18.23 11.64 -2.99
CA ALA A 348 -17.50 12.44 -3.99
C ALA A 348 -16.12 12.93 -3.50
N GLY A 349 -15.97 13.21 -2.19
CA GLY A 349 -14.69 13.56 -1.58
C GLY A 349 -13.63 12.44 -1.57
N TRP A 350 -13.97 11.23 -2.00
CA TRP A 350 -13.00 10.16 -2.25
C TRP A 350 -12.56 10.06 -3.71
N GLY A 351 -13.30 10.66 -4.65
CA GLY A 351 -13.09 10.38 -6.08
C GLY A 351 -13.21 8.88 -6.38
N LEU A 352 -12.40 8.40 -7.31
CA LEU A 352 -12.38 7.02 -7.81
C LEU A 352 -11.45 6.10 -7.01
N HIS A 353 -11.21 6.40 -5.73
CA HIS A 353 -10.21 5.75 -4.87
C HIS A 353 -10.28 4.20 -4.84
N LEU A 354 -11.48 3.61 -4.91
CA LEU A 354 -11.63 2.15 -4.95
C LEU A 354 -11.21 1.52 -6.29
N GLN A 355 -10.94 2.35 -7.30
CA GLN A 355 -10.51 1.97 -8.63
C GLN A 355 -9.16 2.56 -9.06
N ASP A 356 -8.52 3.43 -8.27
CA ASP A 356 -7.22 4.11 -8.57
C ASP A 356 -6.20 3.17 -9.24
N VAL A 357 -5.92 2.01 -8.62
CA VAL A 357 -4.97 1.00 -9.14
C VAL A 357 -5.52 0.26 -10.38
N ASN A 358 -6.83 0.05 -10.44
CA ASN A 358 -7.48 -0.85 -11.41
C ASN A 358 -7.70 -0.17 -12.77
N LEU A 359 -7.98 1.14 -12.77
CA LEU A 359 -8.21 1.91 -13.99
C LEU A 359 -6.97 1.97 -14.89
N ALA A 360 -5.77 1.95 -14.31
CA ALA A 360 -4.50 1.98 -15.02
C ALA A 360 -3.68 0.67 -14.87
N LEU A 361 -4.31 -0.44 -14.46
CA LEU A 361 -3.58 -1.64 -14.03
C LEU A 361 -2.68 -2.23 -15.13
N GLY A 362 -3.10 -2.21 -16.39
CA GLY A 362 -2.27 -2.61 -17.52
C GLY A 362 -1.08 -1.67 -17.73
N ASP A 363 -1.28 -0.35 -17.59
CA ASP A 363 -0.20 0.64 -17.69
C ASP A 363 0.83 0.46 -16.57
N LEU A 364 0.38 0.12 -15.37
CA LEU A 364 1.26 -0.15 -14.22
C LEU A 364 2.08 -1.43 -14.40
N THR A 365 1.51 -2.51 -14.97
CA THR A 365 2.28 -3.72 -15.30
C THR A 365 3.26 -3.49 -16.45
N ASP A 366 2.85 -2.76 -17.50
CA ASP A 366 3.71 -2.35 -18.62
C ASP A 366 4.92 -1.54 -18.14
N LEU A 367 4.69 -0.60 -17.21
CA LEU A 367 5.75 0.19 -16.60
C LEU A 367 6.71 -0.69 -15.78
N VAL A 368 6.18 -1.58 -14.94
CA VAL A 368 7.01 -2.51 -14.15
C VAL A 368 7.87 -3.39 -15.06
N GLU A 369 7.36 -3.88 -16.19
CA GLU A 369 8.16 -4.69 -17.13
C GLU A 369 9.31 -3.88 -17.77
N ARG A 370 9.06 -2.65 -18.19
CA ARG A 370 10.08 -1.77 -18.82
C ARG A 370 11.11 -1.28 -17.82
N GLN A 371 10.67 -0.87 -16.62
CA GLN A 371 11.55 -0.48 -15.53
C GLN A 371 12.40 -1.66 -15.04
N THR A 372 11.82 -2.87 -14.96
CA THR A 372 12.56 -4.12 -14.67
C THR A 372 13.60 -4.40 -15.74
N SER A 373 13.24 -4.31 -17.02
CA SER A 373 14.17 -4.51 -18.14
C SER A 373 15.34 -3.52 -18.08
N THR A 374 15.05 -2.26 -17.77
CA THR A 374 16.07 -1.20 -17.63
C THR A 374 16.95 -1.39 -16.39
N TYR A 375 16.38 -1.83 -15.27
CA TYR A 375 17.11 -2.16 -14.04
C TYR A 375 18.11 -3.31 -14.27
N LEU A 376 17.67 -4.39 -14.92
CA LEU A 376 18.51 -5.55 -15.22
C LEU A 376 19.62 -5.23 -16.23
N ALA A 377 19.43 -4.24 -17.10
CA ALA A 377 20.45 -3.77 -18.05
C ALA A 377 21.56 -2.90 -17.40
N GLN A 378 21.43 -2.54 -16.12
CA GLN A 378 22.40 -1.72 -15.37
C GLN A 378 23.18 -2.50 -14.30
N ARG A 379 23.04 -3.83 -14.24
CA ARG A 379 23.57 -4.70 -13.18
C ARG A 379 24.66 -5.66 -13.65
#